data_AF-A0A089IAW5-F1
#
_entry.id   AF-A0A089IAW5-F1
#
_cell.length_a   1.000
_cell.length_b   1.000
_cell.length_c   1.000
_cell.angle_alpha   90.00
_cell.angle_beta   90.00
_cell.angle_gamma   90.00
#
_symmetry.space_group_name_H-M   'P 1'
#
loop_
_entity.id
_entity.type
_entity.pdbx_description
1 polymer ?
#
loop_
_entity_poly.entity_id
_entity_poly.type
_entity_poly.pdbx_seq_one_letter_code
_entity_poly.pdbx_strand_id
1 'polypeptide(L)' 'MTHNQEFKVYIITSSDILRFFVIEIILGTVTYSIALKLFHNVILASAGGWAGTEGIKRLNTLRKFL' A
#
# COMPACT_ATOMS: atom_id res chain seq x y z
N MET A 1 4.68 -6.05 -35.84
CA MET A 1 4.27 -6.27 -34.44
C MET A 1 5.32 -7.13 -33.76
N THR A 2 6.38 -6.51 -33.25
CA THR A 2 7.46 -7.20 -32.52
C THR A 2 7.07 -7.32 -31.06
N HIS A 3 6.78 -8.55 -30.64
CA HIS A 3 6.42 -8.90 -29.28
C HIS A 3 7.68 -8.75 -28.40
N ASN A 4 7.82 -7.62 -27.72
CA ASN A 4 8.95 -7.36 -26.80
C ASN A 4 8.74 -8.17 -25.50
N GLN A 5 8.99 -9.48 -25.54
CA GLN A 5 8.98 -10.34 -24.35
C GLN A 5 10.31 -10.18 -23.60
N GLU A 6 10.49 -9.03 -22.97
CA GLU A 6 11.62 -8.82 -22.06
C GLU A 6 11.40 -9.65 -20.79
N PHE A 7 12.33 -10.56 -20.53
CA PHE A 7 12.37 -11.33 -19.28
C PHE A 7 12.66 -10.39 -18.11
N LYS A 8 11.66 -10.17 -17.25
CA LYS A 8 11.78 -9.30 -16.06
C LYS A 8 12.07 -10.13 -14.81
N VAL A 9 13.21 -9.88 -14.18
CA VAL A 9 13.57 -10.46 -12.88
C VAL A 9 13.28 -9.43 -11.79
N TYR A 10 12.46 -9.80 -10.82
CA TYR A 10 12.19 -9.00 -9.63
C TYR A 10 12.96 -9.58 -8.45
N ILE A 11 13.79 -8.77 -7.80
CA ILE A 11 14.50 -9.16 -6.59
C ILE A 11 13.73 -8.58 -5.40
N ILE A 12 13.15 -9.47 -4.58
CA ILE A 12 12.48 -9.10 -3.34
C ILE A 12 13.49 -9.26 -2.21
N THR A 13 13.84 -8.17 -1.54
CA THR A 13 14.75 -8.18 -0.40
C THR A 13 13.99 -8.26 0.92
N SER A 14 14.68 -8.62 2.01
CA SER A 14 14.09 -8.59 3.36
C SER A 14 13.58 -7.19 3.76
N SER A 15 14.20 -6.13 3.24
CA SER A 15 13.73 -4.75 3.43
C SER A 15 12.38 -4.52 2.74
N ASP A 16 12.12 -5.13 1.58
CA ASP A 16 10.84 -5.00 0.88
C ASP A 16 9.72 -5.70 1.66
N ILE A 17 10.02 -6.86 2.24
CA ILE A 17 9.10 -7.59 3.12
C ILE A 17 8.77 -6.77 4.37
N LEU A 18 9.78 -6.16 5.01
CA LEU A 18 9.58 -5.28 6.17
C LEU A 18 8.72 -4.07 5.82
N ARG A 19 8.98 -3.44 4.67
CA ARG A 19 8.16 -2.30 4.20
C ARG A 19 6.71 -2.71 3.95
N PHE A 20 6.49 -3.88 3.36
CA PHE A 20 5.14 -4.42 3.17
C PHE A 20 4.44 -4.60 4.52
N PHE A 21 5.10 -5.22 5.50
CA PHE A 21 4.53 -5.41 6.84
C PHE A 21 4.17 -4.08 7.52
N VAL A 22 5.07 -3.09 7.46
CA VAL A 22 4.82 -1.80 8.10
C VAL A 22 3.68 -1.05 7.40
N ILE A 23 3.67 -1.00 6.08
CA ILE A 23 2.69 -0.20 5.34
C ILE A 23 1.32 -0.90 5.27
N GLU A 24 1.27 -2.18 4.94
CA GLU A 24 -0.03 -2.85 4.75
C GLU A 24 -0.63 -3.30 6.08
N ILE A 25 0.17 -3.89 6.96
CA ILE A 25 -0.38 -4.50 8.18
C ILE A 25 -0.54 -3.45 9.27
N ILE A 26 0.54 -2.75 9.63
CA ILE A 26 0.48 -1.78 10.73
C ILE A 26 -0.36 -0.57 10.32
N LEU A 27 0.00 0.09 9.21
CA LEU A 27 -0.68 1.31 8.79
C LEU A 27 -2.10 1.04 8.29
N GLY A 28 -2.33 -0.09 7.61
CA GLY A 28 -3.66 -0.52 7.21
C GLY A 28 -4.58 -0.75 8.41
N THR A 29 -4.09 -1.43 9.46
CA THR A 29 -4.87 -1.64 10.69
C THR A 29 -5.18 -0.33 11.41
N VAL A 30 -4.20 0.58 11.50
CA VAL A 30 -4.40 1.91 12.12
C VAL A 30 -5.44 2.71 11.33
N THR A 31 -5.30 2.79 10.01
CA THR A 31 -6.20 3.55 9.15
C THR A 31 -7.62 2.96 9.18
N TYR A 32 -7.73 1.64 9.11
CA TYR A 32 -9.00 0.93 9.26
C TYR A 32 -9.66 1.24 10.60
N SER A 33 -8.91 1.18 11.70
CA SER A 33 -9.44 1.44 13.04
C SER A 33 -9.95 2.87 13.21
N ILE A 34 -9.22 3.84 12.64
CA ILE A 34 -9.65 5.25 12.61
C ILE A 34 -10.92 5.40 11.77
N ALA A 35 -10.93 4.83 10.56
CA ALA A 35 -12.09 4.91 9.67
C ALA A 35 -13.32 4.21 10.28
N LEU A 36 -13.14 3.09 10.97
CA LEU A 36 -14.21 2.40 11.67
C LEU A 36 -14.79 3.24 12.81
N LYS A 37 -13.94 3.93 13.57
CA LYS A 37 -14.39 4.87 14.61
C LYS A 37 -15.15 6.08 14.04
N LEU A 38 -14.81 6.53 12.84
CA LEU A 38 -15.48 7.67 12.21
C LEU A 38 -16.80 7.26 11.55
N PHE A 39 -16.76 6.21 10.74
CA PHE A 39 -17.88 5.84 9.88
C PHE A 39 -18.82 4.82 10.52
N HIS A 40 -18.40 4.14 11.60
CA HIS A 40 -19.15 3.06 12.27
C HIS A 40 -19.64 1.97 11.29
N ASN A 41 -18.99 1.85 10.13
CA ASN A 41 -19.38 1.00 9.03
C ASN A 41 -18.15 0.29 8.48
N VAL A 42 -18.21 -1.04 8.46
CA VAL A 42 -17.09 -1.91 8.06
C VAL A 42 -16.71 -1.71 6.59
N ILE A 43 -17.66 -1.43 5.70
CA ILE A 43 -17.39 -1.24 4.26
C ILE A 43 -16.59 0.04 4.06
N LEU A 44 -17.03 1.15 4.67
CA LEU A 44 -16.32 2.43 4.60
C LEU A 44 -14.97 2.38 5.31
N ALA A 45 -14.87 1.63 6.42
CA ALA A 45 -13.61 1.42 7.11
C ALA A 45 -12.59 0.65 6.26
N SER A 46 -13.03 -0.41 5.59
CA SER A 46 -12.19 -1.21 4.69
C SER A 46 -11.75 -0.38 3.48
N ALA A 47 -12.66 0.36 2.85
CA ALA A 47 -12.34 1.26 1.74
C ALA A 47 -11.37 2.38 2.17
N GLY A 48 -11.58 2.96 3.34
CA GLY A 48 -10.70 3.98 3.92
C GLY A 48 -9.31 3.44 4.27
N GLY A 49 -9.23 2.23 4.83
CA GLY A 49 -7.99 1.53 5.09
C GLY A 49 -7.17 1.32 3.82
N TRP A 50 -7.81 0.81 2.75
CA TRP A 50 -7.18 0.62 1.44
C TRP A 50 -6.74 1.94 0.81
N ALA A 51 -7.61 2.95 0.82
CA ALA A 51 -7.28 4.27 0.28
C ALA A 51 -6.09 4.92 1.01
N GLY A 52 -5.98 4.72 2.33
CA GLY A 52 -4.86 5.20 3.13
C GLY A 52 -3.54 4.52 2.78
N THR A 53 -3.50 3.18 2.73
CA THR A 53 -2.25 2.46 2.41
C THR A 53 -1.80 2.71 0.97
N GLU A 54 -2.72 2.70 0.01
CA GLU A 54 -2.43 3.06 -1.39
C GLU A 54 -1.96 4.52 -1.54
N GLY A 55 -2.61 5.45 -0.86
CA GLY A 55 -2.22 6.86 -0.86
C GLY A 55 -0.79 7.07 -0.35
N ILE A 56 -0.41 6.39 0.73
CA ILE A 56 0.94 6.50 1.32
C ILE A 56 2.00 5.85 0.43
N LYS A 57 1.70 4.71 -0.20
CA LYS A 57 2.59 4.10 -1.20
C LYS A 57 2.85 5.05 -2.38
N ARG A 58 1.81 5.71 -2.89
CA ARG A 58 1.93 6.71 -3.96
C ARG A 58 2.72 7.94 -3.52
N LEU A 59 2.49 8.45 -2.32
CA LEU A 59 3.24 9.59 -1.77
C LEU A 59 4.74 9.27 -1.59
N ASN A 60 5.06 8.09 -1.07
CA ASN A 60 6.45 7.67 -0.88
C ASN A 60 7.17 7.45 -2.22
N THR A 61 6.42 7.08 -3.26
CA THR A 61 6.93 6.99 -4.64
C THR A 61 7.21 8.38 -5.21
N LEU A 62 6.29 9.34 -5.02
CA LEU A 62 6.48 10.73 -5.41
C LEU A 62 7.69 11.37 -4.71
N ARG A 63 7.88 11.12 -3.42
CA ARG A 63 9.05 11.61 -2.66
C ARG A 63 10.38 11.05 -3.17
N LYS A 64 10.41 9.85 -3.77
CA LYS A 64 11.63 9.29 -4.36
C LYS A 64 12.00 9.92 -5.72
N PHE A 65 11.05 10.61 -6.35
CA PHE A 65 11.22 11.24 -7.66
C PHE A 65 11.62 12.72 -7.59
N LEU A 66 11.51 13.32 -6.40
CA LEU A 66 11.78 14.74 -6.12
C LEU A 66 13.10 14.87 -5.36
#